data_AF-A0A072N9A6-F1
#
_entry.id   AF-A0A072N9A6-F1
#
_cell.length_a   1.000
_cell.length_b   1.000
_cell.length_c   1.000
_cell.angle_alpha   90.00
_cell.angle_beta   90.00
_cell.angle_gamma   90.00
#
_symmetry.space_group_name_H-M   'P 1'
#
loop_
_entity.id
_entity.type
_entity.pdbx_description
1 polymer ?
#
loop_
_entity_poly.entity_id
_entity_poly.type
_entity_poly.pdbx_seq_one_letter_code
_entity_poly.pdbx_strand_id
1 'polypeptide(L)'
;MPRRPTAAALLALLTLVGCGPRAGGQAEDLTAQVLFTGNGTYDRQGDRRGEKVSGGLRETVWEKQPPLPARRVTVRYDGNARPLTWRLDLEAPQFSAADLAGKGARRVRTATGAEGLRPPPGSRLADTLILEQPGGNLRIMTRGYAAQVQPEVLPAFR
;
A
#
# COMPACT_ATOMS: atom_id res chain seq x y z
N MET A 1 25.03 65.20 -6.18
CA MET A 1 25.08 64.15 -5.12
C MET A 1 24.45 62.87 -5.66
N PRO A 2 25.22 61.82 -5.98
CA PRO A 2 24.68 60.57 -6.50
C PRO A 2 24.35 59.60 -5.36
N ARG A 3 23.11 59.10 -5.29
CA ARG A 3 22.69 58.03 -4.38
C ARG A 3 22.90 56.67 -5.08
N ARG A 4 23.80 55.86 -4.55
CA ARG A 4 24.08 54.49 -4.99
C ARG A 4 23.04 53.53 -4.37
N PRO A 5 22.27 52.76 -5.14
CA PRO A 5 21.43 51.71 -4.57
C PRO A 5 22.24 50.43 -4.29
N THR A 6 22.49 50.21 -2.99
CA THR A 6 22.35 48.94 -2.25
C THR A 6 22.55 47.61 -3.03
N ALA A 7 23.80 47.13 -3.04
CA ALA A 7 24.23 45.80 -3.47
C ALA A 7 23.92 44.70 -2.44
N ALA A 8 22.71 44.64 -1.88
CA ALA A 8 22.37 43.74 -0.77
C ALA A 8 21.19 42.78 -1.03
N ALA A 9 20.84 42.52 -2.30
CA ALA A 9 19.69 41.67 -2.64
C ALA A 9 20.05 40.29 -3.23
N LEU A 10 21.32 40.00 -3.55
CA LEU A 10 21.67 38.81 -4.33
C LEU A 10 22.20 37.61 -3.52
N LEU A 11 22.32 37.69 -2.19
CA LEU A 11 22.83 36.59 -1.37
C LEU A 11 21.76 35.70 -0.69
N ALA A 12 20.47 35.99 -0.86
CA ALA A 12 19.40 35.22 -0.21
C ALA A 12 18.85 34.04 -1.03
N LEU A 13 19.34 33.82 -2.26
CA LEU A 13 18.81 32.81 -3.19
C LEU A 13 19.54 31.46 -3.16
N LEU A 14 20.55 31.28 -2.31
CA LEU A 14 21.36 30.04 -2.25
C LEU A 14 21.01 29.10 -1.07
N THR A 15 20.05 29.44 -0.22
CA THR A 15 19.65 28.61 0.94
C THR A 15 18.42 27.74 0.72
N LEU A 16 17.89 27.66 -0.52
CA LEU A 16 16.74 26.82 -0.86
C LEU A 16 17.10 25.38 -1.25
N VAL A 17 18.38 25.00 -1.19
CA VAL A 17 18.84 23.63 -1.44
C VAL A 17 18.75 22.83 -0.14
N GLY A 18 17.55 22.40 0.25
CA GLY A 18 17.46 21.58 1.47
C GLY A 18 16.08 21.25 2.03
N CYS A 19 15.02 21.14 1.22
CA CYS A 19 13.72 20.63 1.69
C CYS A 19 13.07 19.75 0.61
N GLY A 20 13.78 18.72 0.17
CA GLY A 20 13.19 17.58 -0.53
C GLY A 20 13.34 16.34 0.34
N PRO A 21 12.35 15.42 0.41
CA PRO A 21 12.47 14.21 1.21
C PRO A 21 13.73 13.45 0.80
N ARG A 22 14.57 13.13 1.81
CA ARG A 22 15.75 12.29 1.64
C ARG A 22 15.36 10.96 1.02
N ALA A 23 16.14 10.50 0.07
CA ALA A 23 15.97 9.23 -0.63
C ALA A 23 15.91 8.02 0.34
N GLY A 24 14.69 7.60 0.67
CA GLY A 24 14.27 6.24 1.07
C GLY A 24 13.37 5.59 -0.01
N GLY A 25 13.48 6.11 -1.23
CA GLY A 25 12.34 6.48 -2.08
C GLY A 25 11.92 5.49 -3.16
N GLN A 26 11.63 4.25 -2.81
CA GLN A 26 10.76 3.43 -3.69
C GLN A 26 9.92 2.42 -2.90
N ALA A 27 10.54 1.66 -1.99
CA ALA A 27 9.81 0.73 -1.13
C ALA A 27 8.95 1.45 -0.08
N GLU A 28 9.44 2.59 0.44
CA GLU A 28 8.68 3.43 1.37
C GLU A 28 7.47 4.07 0.66
N ASP A 29 7.65 4.52 -0.57
CA ASP A 29 6.58 5.06 -1.41
C ASP A 29 5.56 3.97 -1.78
N LEU A 30 6.02 2.76 -2.11
CA LEU A 30 5.15 1.62 -2.40
C LEU A 30 4.30 1.23 -1.17
N THR A 31 4.92 1.18 0.02
CA THR A 31 4.22 0.91 1.27
C THR A 31 3.14 1.96 1.55
N ALA A 32 3.47 3.23 1.34
CA ALA A 32 2.51 4.32 1.48
C ALA A 32 1.36 4.20 0.47
N GLN A 33 1.64 3.90 -0.80
CA GLN A 33 0.63 3.69 -1.83
C GLN A 33 -0.30 2.53 -1.51
N VAL A 34 0.21 1.40 -1.00
CA VAL A 34 -0.60 0.25 -0.57
C VAL A 34 -1.54 0.66 0.55
N LEU A 35 -1.04 1.33 1.58
CA LEU A 35 -1.85 1.81 2.69
C LEU A 35 -2.90 2.83 2.23
N PHE A 36 -2.52 3.79 1.39
CA PHE A 36 -3.45 4.79 0.88
C PHE A 36 -4.55 4.18 0.01
N THR A 37 -4.21 3.17 -0.80
CA THR A 37 -5.17 2.40 -1.60
C THR A 37 -6.12 1.61 -0.72
N GLY A 38 -5.59 0.82 0.22
CA GLY A 38 -6.39 0.04 1.17
C GLY A 38 -7.35 0.90 1.99
N ASN A 39 -6.88 2.06 2.47
CA ASN A 39 -7.66 3.02 3.24
C ASN A 39 -8.65 3.86 2.41
N GLY A 40 -8.57 3.82 1.08
CA GLY A 40 -9.56 4.44 0.19
C GLY A 40 -9.24 5.85 -0.29
N THR A 41 -7.99 6.27 -0.20
CA THR A 41 -7.53 7.59 -0.70
C THR A 41 -7.81 7.76 -2.19
N TYR A 42 -7.67 6.68 -2.96
CA TYR A 42 -7.80 6.69 -4.42
C TYR A 42 -9.17 6.22 -4.94
N ASP A 43 -10.14 5.96 -4.06
CA ASP A 43 -11.42 5.35 -4.46
C ASP A 43 -12.17 6.17 -5.50
N ARG A 44 -12.06 7.49 -5.44
CA ARG A 44 -12.72 8.37 -6.41
C ARG A 44 -12.24 8.17 -7.85
N GLN A 45 -11.06 7.59 -8.04
CA GLN A 45 -10.44 7.31 -9.34
C GLN A 45 -10.72 5.88 -9.83
N GLY A 46 -11.43 5.06 -9.04
CA GLY A 46 -11.76 3.68 -9.41
C GLY A 46 -12.69 3.60 -10.61
N ASP A 47 -12.40 2.67 -11.52
CA ASP A 47 -13.26 2.34 -12.67
C ASP A 47 -14.63 1.82 -12.21
N ARG A 48 -14.64 1.06 -11.10
CA ARG A 48 -15.84 0.65 -10.36
C ARG A 48 -15.62 0.92 -8.89
N ARG A 49 -16.57 1.56 -8.22
CA ARG A 49 -16.35 2.11 -6.86
C ARG A 49 -17.44 1.73 -5.89
N GLY A 50 -17.01 1.15 -4.77
CA GLY A 50 -17.86 0.89 -3.62
C GLY A 50 -19.07 0.02 -3.94
N GLU A 51 -18.94 -0.90 -4.91
CA GLU A 51 -19.96 -1.89 -5.22
C GLU A 51 -20.15 -2.80 -4.00
N LYS A 52 -21.40 -3.04 -3.60
CA LYS A 52 -21.67 -3.93 -2.47
C LYS A 52 -21.40 -5.37 -2.89
N VAL A 53 -20.67 -6.11 -2.06
CA VAL A 53 -20.43 -7.54 -2.24
C VAL A 53 -20.89 -8.30 -0.99
N SER A 54 -20.80 -9.63 -1.01
CA SER A 54 -21.23 -10.48 0.10
C SER A 54 -20.50 -10.16 1.41
N GLY A 55 -21.14 -10.46 2.54
CA GLY A 55 -20.55 -10.26 3.88
C GLY A 55 -20.49 -8.80 4.34
N GLY A 56 -21.32 -7.91 3.78
CA GLY A 56 -21.36 -6.49 4.14
C GLY A 56 -20.17 -5.68 3.62
N LEU A 57 -19.31 -6.31 2.81
CA LEU A 57 -18.13 -5.69 2.24
C LEU A 57 -18.49 -4.85 1.01
N ARG A 58 -17.55 -4.01 0.63
CA ARG A 58 -17.58 -3.23 -0.60
C ARG A 58 -16.33 -3.49 -1.43
N GLU A 59 -16.44 -3.30 -2.73
CA GLU A 59 -15.36 -3.48 -3.68
C GLU A 59 -15.12 -2.20 -4.50
N THR A 60 -13.86 -1.82 -4.66
CA THR A 60 -13.41 -0.81 -5.62
C THR A 60 -12.35 -1.44 -6.52
N VAL A 61 -12.41 -1.17 -7.82
CA VAL A 61 -11.56 -1.76 -8.87
C VAL A 61 -10.93 -0.67 -9.72
N TRP A 62 -9.65 -0.82 -10.03
CA TRP A 62 -8.91 -0.04 -11.00
C TRP A 62 -8.25 -0.97 -12.03
N GLU A 63 -8.50 -0.71 -13.30
CA GLU A 63 -7.92 -1.40 -14.46
C GLU A 63 -7.26 -0.42 -15.42
N LYS A 64 -7.83 0.78 -15.60
CA LYS A 64 -7.30 1.77 -16.56
C LYS A 64 -6.13 2.56 -16.01
N GLN A 65 -6.24 3.03 -14.76
CA GLN A 65 -5.21 3.80 -14.06
C GLN A 65 -5.10 3.30 -12.62
N PRO A 66 -4.45 2.13 -12.40
CA PRO A 66 -4.33 1.57 -11.07
C PRO A 66 -3.41 2.41 -10.16
N PRO A 67 -3.75 2.58 -8.86
CA PRO A 67 -2.97 3.37 -7.91
C PRO A 67 -1.69 2.68 -7.43
N LEU A 68 -1.49 1.42 -7.85
CA LEU A 68 -0.30 0.62 -7.62
C LEU A 68 0.23 0.15 -8.98
N PRO A 69 1.55 -0.06 -9.13
CA PRO A 69 2.13 -0.55 -10.38
C PRO A 69 1.78 -2.03 -10.61
N ALA A 70 0.57 -2.26 -11.11
CA ALA A 70 -0.03 -3.56 -11.41
C ALA A 70 -1.01 -3.38 -12.57
N ARG A 71 -1.35 -4.47 -13.27
CA ARG A 71 -2.33 -4.46 -14.36
C ARG A 71 -3.74 -4.15 -13.87
N ARG A 72 -4.08 -4.66 -12.69
CA ARG A 72 -5.36 -4.42 -12.02
C ARG A 72 -5.17 -4.41 -10.52
N VAL A 73 -5.87 -3.50 -9.86
CA VAL A 73 -5.96 -3.42 -8.41
C VAL A 73 -7.42 -3.58 -8.03
N THR A 74 -7.71 -4.49 -7.11
CA THR A 74 -9.05 -4.63 -6.52
C THR A 74 -8.91 -4.51 -5.01
N VAL A 75 -9.68 -3.63 -4.39
CA VAL A 75 -9.78 -3.55 -2.92
C VAL A 75 -11.15 -4.04 -2.49
N ARG A 76 -11.17 -4.97 -1.53
CA ARG A 76 -12.36 -5.36 -0.79
C ARG A 76 -12.23 -4.88 0.65
N TYR A 77 -13.24 -4.23 1.18
CA TYR A 77 -13.16 -3.60 2.49
C TYR A 77 -14.50 -3.58 3.22
N ASP A 78 -14.43 -3.49 4.54
CA ASP A 78 -15.59 -3.19 5.37
C ASP A 78 -15.86 -1.68 5.34
N GLY A 79 -17.08 -1.26 5.01
CA GLY A 79 -17.44 0.15 4.92
C GLY A 79 -17.41 0.90 6.26
N ASN A 80 -17.53 0.19 7.38
CA ASN A 80 -17.57 0.76 8.73
C ASN A 80 -16.23 0.63 9.46
N ALA A 81 -15.38 -0.31 9.05
CA ALA A 81 -14.08 -0.58 9.69
C ALA A 81 -12.90 -0.58 8.71
N ARG A 82 -13.02 0.19 7.62
CA ARG A 82 -12.08 0.14 6.50
C ARG A 82 -10.61 0.18 6.91
N PRO A 83 -10.12 1.06 7.80
CA PRO A 83 -8.69 1.11 8.10
C PRO A 83 -8.10 -0.18 8.67
N LEU A 84 -8.93 -1.01 9.29
CA LEU A 84 -8.53 -2.26 9.93
C LEU A 84 -8.92 -3.49 9.11
N THR A 85 -9.89 -3.36 8.21
CA THR A 85 -10.48 -4.48 7.47
C THR A 85 -10.51 -4.19 5.98
N TRP A 86 -9.40 -4.55 5.31
CA TRP A 86 -9.31 -4.52 3.84
C TRP A 86 -8.40 -5.62 3.30
N ARG A 87 -8.63 -5.97 2.03
CA ARG A 87 -7.81 -6.84 1.20
C ARG A 87 -7.58 -6.17 -0.15
N LEU A 88 -6.34 -6.22 -0.63
CA LEU A 88 -5.97 -5.90 -2.00
C LEU A 88 -5.67 -7.19 -2.76
N ASP A 89 -6.22 -7.31 -3.95
CA ASP A 89 -5.80 -8.29 -4.96
C ASP A 89 -5.13 -7.51 -6.09
N LEU A 90 -3.87 -7.86 -6.38
CA LEU A 90 -3.03 -7.23 -7.39
C LEU A 90 -2.74 -8.23 -8.50
N GLU A 91 -3.09 -7.85 -9.72
CA GLU A 91 -2.83 -8.65 -10.90
C GLU A 91 -1.59 -8.16 -11.64
N ALA A 92 -0.67 -9.07 -11.93
CA ALA A 92 0.62 -8.78 -12.56
C ALA A 92 1.32 -7.53 -11.98
N PRO A 93 1.59 -7.49 -10.67
CA PRO A 93 2.34 -6.40 -10.07
C PRO A 93 3.77 -6.34 -10.62
N GLN A 94 4.30 -5.12 -10.77
CA GLN A 94 5.68 -4.88 -11.22
C GLN A 94 6.69 -4.92 -10.05
N PHE A 95 6.27 -5.47 -8.91
CA PHE A 95 7.06 -5.64 -7.69
C PHE A 95 6.72 -6.99 -7.06
N SER A 96 7.65 -7.53 -6.28
CA SER A 96 7.50 -8.79 -5.57
C SER A 96 6.90 -8.61 -4.18
N ALA A 97 6.46 -9.73 -3.57
CA ALA A 97 6.09 -9.73 -2.16
C ALA A 97 7.23 -9.22 -1.26
N ALA A 98 8.48 -9.53 -1.61
CA ALA A 98 9.66 -9.15 -0.83
C ALA A 98 9.92 -7.64 -0.86
N ASP A 99 9.72 -7.00 -2.02
CA ASP A 99 9.87 -5.55 -2.18
C ASP A 99 8.90 -4.79 -1.27
N LEU A 100 7.67 -5.31 -1.12
CA LEU A 100 6.65 -4.73 -0.26
C LEU A 100 6.84 -5.09 1.23
N ALA A 101 7.18 -6.34 1.53
CA ALA A 101 7.30 -6.81 2.91
C ALA A 101 8.49 -6.18 3.65
N GLY A 102 9.54 -5.83 2.89
CA GLY A 102 10.75 -5.21 3.41
C GLY A 102 11.71 -6.19 4.10
N LYS A 103 12.87 -5.67 4.49
CA LYS A 103 13.91 -6.45 5.16
C LYS A 103 13.42 -6.96 6.50
N GLY A 104 13.74 -8.22 6.83
CA GLY A 104 13.30 -8.86 8.07
C GLY A 104 11.88 -9.46 8.00
N ALA A 105 11.24 -9.41 6.83
CA ALA A 105 10.01 -10.14 6.62
C ALA A 105 10.21 -11.66 6.80
N ARG A 106 9.21 -12.31 7.38
CA ARG A 106 9.22 -13.75 7.65
C ARG A 106 8.38 -14.48 6.61
N ARG A 107 8.90 -15.58 6.07
CA ARG A 107 8.14 -16.53 5.24
C ARG A 107 7.07 -17.21 6.05
N VAL A 108 5.87 -17.30 5.49
CA VAL A 108 4.75 -18.00 6.11
C VAL A 108 4.03 -18.87 5.09
N ARG A 109 3.37 -19.92 5.58
CA ARG A 109 2.48 -20.78 4.80
C ARG A 109 1.14 -20.85 5.52
N THR A 110 0.05 -20.65 4.79
CA THR A 110 -1.31 -20.76 5.33
C THR A 110 -1.73 -22.23 5.45
N ALA A 111 -2.80 -22.49 6.20
CA ALA A 111 -3.38 -23.83 6.29
C ALA A 111 -3.86 -24.36 4.92
N THR A 112 -4.19 -23.45 4.00
CA THR A 112 -4.60 -23.77 2.62
C THR A 112 -3.41 -23.99 1.68
N GLY A 113 -2.17 -23.91 2.17
CA GLY A 113 -0.95 -24.12 1.40
C GLY A 113 -0.46 -22.90 0.63
N ALA A 114 -1.11 -21.74 0.75
CA ALA A 114 -0.62 -20.50 0.15
C ALA A 114 0.65 -20.04 0.86
N GLU A 115 1.64 -19.61 0.09
CA GLU A 115 2.88 -19.05 0.62
C GLU A 115 2.86 -17.53 0.58
N GLY A 116 3.67 -16.91 1.43
CA GLY A 116 3.75 -15.47 1.47
C GLY A 116 4.75 -14.96 2.49
N LEU A 117 4.64 -13.66 2.75
CA LEU A 117 5.49 -12.92 3.66
C LEU A 117 4.67 -12.17 4.70
N ARG A 118 5.17 -12.22 5.93
CA ARG A 118 4.75 -11.38 7.04
C ARG A 118 5.77 -10.24 7.20
N PRO A 119 5.39 -8.98 6.98
CA PRO A 119 6.26 -7.84 7.25
C PRO A 119 6.75 -7.84 8.72
N PRO A 120 7.96 -7.33 9.00
CA PRO A 120 8.52 -7.36 10.34
C PRO A 120 7.68 -6.51 11.32
N PRO A 121 7.70 -6.85 12.62
CA PRO A 121 7.14 -6.01 13.66
C PRO A 121 7.69 -4.58 13.59
N GLY A 122 6.85 -3.58 13.86
CA GLY A 122 7.22 -2.16 13.80
C GLY A 122 7.25 -1.54 12.39
N SER A 123 7.10 -2.33 11.32
CA SER A 123 6.88 -1.79 9.98
C SER A 123 5.48 -1.17 9.82
N ARG A 124 5.30 -0.29 8.84
CA ARG A 124 3.97 0.30 8.54
C ARG A 124 2.94 -0.72 8.06
N LEU A 125 3.40 -1.90 7.62
CA LEU A 125 2.56 -3.04 7.20
C LEU A 125 2.58 -4.18 8.22
N ALA A 126 3.01 -3.89 9.45
CA ALA A 126 3.15 -4.87 10.52
C ALA A 126 1.85 -5.55 10.93
N ASP A 127 0.67 -5.21 10.41
CA ASP A 127 -0.59 -5.95 10.63
C ASP A 127 -1.21 -6.51 9.34
N THR A 128 -0.38 -6.70 8.31
CA THR A 128 -0.78 -7.29 7.04
C THR A 128 -0.08 -8.62 6.76
N LEU A 129 -0.70 -9.41 5.88
CA LEU A 129 -0.11 -10.58 5.28
C LEU A 129 -0.06 -10.39 3.77
N ILE A 130 1.07 -10.71 3.15
CA ILE A 130 1.29 -10.61 1.70
C ILE A 130 1.41 -12.04 1.15
N LEU A 131 0.36 -12.54 0.51
CA LEU A 131 0.31 -13.87 -0.07
C LEU A 131 0.66 -13.81 -1.55
N GLU A 132 1.54 -14.72 -1.96
CA GLU A 132 1.83 -14.99 -3.36
C GLU A 132 0.69 -15.84 -3.95
N GLN A 133 0.28 -15.51 -5.17
CA GLN A 133 -0.82 -16.18 -5.87
C GLN A 133 -0.32 -16.71 -7.23
N PRO A 134 -1.01 -17.70 -7.82
CA PRO A 134 -0.67 -18.19 -9.15
C PRO A 134 -0.57 -17.07 -10.19
N GLY A 135 0.35 -17.23 -11.15
CA GLY A 135 0.58 -16.23 -12.20
C GLY A 135 1.36 -15.00 -11.75
N GLY A 136 2.02 -15.03 -10.59
CA GLY A 136 2.79 -13.91 -10.05
C GLY A 136 1.92 -12.81 -9.42
N ASN A 137 0.65 -13.09 -9.20
CA ASN A 137 -0.28 -12.17 -8.55
C ASN A 137 0.01 -12.06 -7.04
N LEU A 138 -0.41 -10.96 -6.43
CA LEU A 138 -0.27 -10.75 -4.99
C LEU A 138 -1.62 -10.48 -4.34
N ARG A 139 -1.80 -11.03 -3.14
CA ARG A 139 -2.91 -10.69 -2.26
C ARG A 139 -2.37 -10.12 -0.95
N ILE A 140 -2.76 -8.91 -0.62
CA ILE A 140 -2.36 -8.24 0.62
C ILE A 140 -3.62 -8.10 1.47
N MET A 141 -3.59 -8.52 2.72
CA MET A 141 -4.76 -8.39 3.60
C MET A 141 -4.37 -7.98 4.99
N THR A 142 -5.22 -7.18 5.63
CA THR A 142 -5.09 -6.90 7.05
C THR A 142 -5.49 -8.12 7.88
N ARG A 143 -4.99 -8.17 9.11
CA ARG A 143 -5.44 -9.16 10.10
C ARG A 143 -6.95 -9.07 10.36
N GLY A 144 -7.52 -7.87 10.35
CA GLY A 144 -8.97 -7.67 10.52
C GLY A 144 -9.78 -8.30 9.38
N TYR A 145 -9.34 -8.15 8.14
CA TYR A 145 -9.98 -8.81 7.00
C TYR A 145 -9.91 -10.33 7.12
N ALA A 146 -8.74 -10.88 7.46
CA ALA A 146 -8.59 -12.32 7.68
C ALA A 146 -9.53 -12.82 8.79
N ALA A 147 -9.64 -12.09 9.91
CA ALA A 147 -10.53 -12.49 11.00
C ALA A 147 -12.01 -12.53 10.60
N GLN A 148 -12.44 -11.59 9.76
CA GLN A 148 -13.84 -11.47 9.35
C GLN A 148 -14.22 -12.40 8.19
N VAL A 149 -13.30 -12.64 7.25
CA VAL A 149 -13.64 -13.25 5.94
C VAL A 149 -12.88 -14.55 5.66
N GLN A 150 -11.65 -14.68 6.16
CA GLN A 150 -10.75 -15.81 5.86
C GLN A 150 -10.03 -16.28 7.15
N PRO A 151 -10.78 -16.72 8.17
CA PRO A 151 -10.22 -17.03 9.49
C PRO A 151 -9.16 -18.13 9.44
N GLU A 152 -9.20 -19.01 8.44
CA GLU A 152 -8.21 -20.05 8.17
C GLU A 152 -6.79 -19.51 7.90
N VAL A 153 -6.68 -18.24 7.50
CA VAL A 153 -5.39 -17.56 7.23
C VAL A 153 -4.81 -16.93 8.50
N LEU A 154 -5.59 -16.74 9.56
CA LEU A 154 -5.15 -16.07 10.79
C LEU A 154 -3.89 -16.64 11.45
N PRO A 155 -3.63 -17.96 11.48
CA PRO A 155 -2.41 -18.49 12.06
C PRO A 155 -1.13 -17.94 11.39
N ALA A 156 -1.18 -17.56 10.12
CA ALA A 156 -0.04 -17.01 9.38
C ALA A 156 0.37 -15.58 9.84
N PHE A 157 -0.45 -14.93 10.68
CA PHE A 157 -0.12 -13.63 11.27
C PHE A 157 0.74 -13.72 12.53
N ARG A 158 0.87 -14.92 13.14
CA ARG A 158 1.63 -15.18 14.37
C ARG A 158 3.09 -15.38 14.08
#